data_AF-K7GH37-F1
#
_entry.id   AF-K7GH37-F1
#
_cell.length_a   1.000
_cell.length_b   1.000
_cell.length_c   1.000
_cell.angle_alpha   90.00
_cell.angle_beta   90.00
_cell.angle_gamma   90.00
#
_symmetry.space_group_name_H-M   'P 1'
#
loop_
_entity.id
_entity.type
_entity.pdbx_description
1 polymer ?
#
loop_
_entity_poly.entity_id
_entity_poly.type
_entity_poly.pdbx_seq_one_letter_code
_entity_poly.pdbx_strand_id
1 'polypeptide(L)'
;MPVTHKINGGVRRLCDWLPAEGSSPSYDRPCAFTAPARSSRRAPTLVSMATRCSWSRPLSLTCGCLLLLVLGGPGVFQSHAVEVEVKDSSNTTCIYAKWMMSFLIKYETNSSEYKNVTLEPSTNVTHKGSTCGNKTHDPLLAIQFGAGHSWSLNFTKTNETYRGNIITFTYNTSDVAFKDAKKKEVITIVANDTLHPVRLNTVYRCHHLDSVEVANVSQFFWNVTLQAFVQNGTVSKNDSICDADKPTVSTTVMPTIANFTSLPSTTASSPSPTTTSKPAEKPFIGNYSLKNGGKTCLLATIGLQLNASQEKPALININPKTTAATGSCGNTSATLQLNDSNRRFIDFTFALKNTSGNVPKFYLREVNVTLISFVNGSEPLNAGNNNLSLWDTFLGSSYMCQKEQSVVVTEDLQIHTFDLRIQPFRVEDDRYSKAQECPLDDDTILIPIIVGAALAGLIIIIVIAYIIGRRKTYAGYQTL
;
A
#
# COMPACT_ATOMS: atom_id res chain seq x y z
N MET A 1 12.49 66.37 1.58
CA MET A 1 13.06 66.90 0.32
C MET A 1 14.08 65.90 -0.21
N PRO A 2 14.05 65.51 -1.49
CA PRO A 2 14.98 64.52 -2.06
C PRO A 2 16.03 65.13 -3.01
N VAL A 3 17.13 64.41 -3.22
CA VAL A 3 18.11 64.59 -4.32
C VAL A 3 18.45 63.17 -4.82
N THR A 4 17.72 62.59 -5.76
CA THR A 4 17.82 62.73 -7.22
C THR A 4 19.18 62.36 -7.81
N HIS A 5 19.22 61.25 -8.56
CA HIS A 5 19.75 61.28 -9.91
C HIS A 5 18.80 60.54 -10.87
N LYS A 6 18.40 61.24 -11.93
CA LYS A 6 17.75 60.70 -13.14
C LYS A 6 18.80 60.65 -14.24
N ILE A 7 18.58 59.82 -15.26
CA ILE A 7 18.51 60.25 -16.66
C ILE A 7 17.89 59.13 -17.52
N ASN A 8 17.36 59.53 -18.68
CA ASN A 8 16.59 58.76 -19.67
C ASN A 8 17.31 57.48 -20.16
N GLY A 9 16.65 56.47 -20.73
CA GLY A 9 15.26 56.38 -21.21
C GLY A 9 15.17 56.37 -22.74
N GLY A 10 14.57 55.34 -23.33
CA GLY A 10 14.47 55.20 -24.79
C GLY A 10 13.66 53.98 -25.24
N VAL A 11 12.39 54.20 -25.59
CA VAL A 11 11.56 53.20 -26.28
C VAL A 11 11.66 53.41 -27.78
N ARG A 12 11.89 52.34 -28.56
CA ARG A 12 11.48 52.25 -29.96
C ARG A 12 11.33 50.79 -30.41
N ARG A 13 10.25 50.51 -31.13
CA ARG A 13 10.18 49.38 -32.06
C ARG A 13 10.89 49.79 -33.35
N LEU A 14 11.36 48.83 -34.13
CA LEU A 14 11.39 48.94 -35.58
C LEU A 14 11.08 47.56 -36.18
N CYS A 15 10.43 47.56 -37.34
CA CYS A 15 10.08 46.37 -38.11
C CYS A 15 10.90 46.34 -39.41
N ASP A 16 10.83 45.20 -40.10
CA ASP A 16 10.97 45.01 -41.55
C ASP A 16 12.29 45.39 -42.24
N TRP A 17 12.87 44.40 -42.94
CA TRP A 17 13.19 44.51 -44.38
C TRP A 17 13.09 43.12 -45.04
N LEU A 18 12.20 43.01 -46.03
CA LEU A 18 11.96 41.91 -47.00
C LEU A 18 12.25 42.46 -48.42
N PRO A 19 12.09 41.75 -49.58
CA PRO A 19 11.58 40.39 -49.85
C PRO A 19 12.74 39.42 -50.24
N ALA A 20 12.87 38.65 -51.35
CA ALA A 20 12.11 38.37 -52.60
C ALA A 20 12.73 37.13 -53.31
N GLU A 21 12.11 36.40 -54.26
CA GLU A 21 10.70 36.29 -54.69
C GLU A 21 10.48 35.01 -55.54
N GLY A 22 9.24 34.48 -55.59
CA GLY A 22 8.78 33.45 -56.56
C GLY A 22 9.29 32.01 -56.37
N SER A 23 8.65 30.98 -56.95
CA SER A 23 7.32 30.88 -57.58
C SER A 23 6.85 29.41 -57.63
N SER A 24 5.55 29.17 -57.88
CA SER A 24 4.97 27.85 -58.21
C SER A 24 4.31 27.94 -59.59
N PRO A 25 4.05 26.83 -60.33
CA PRO A 25 2.88 25.99 -60.03
C PRO A 25 3.06 24.47 -60.32
N SER A 26 1.97 23.72 -60.08
CA SER A 26 1.78 22.28 -60.33
C SER A 26 1.57 21.94 -61.81
N TYR A 27 1.94 20.72 -62.27
CA TYR A 27 0.94 19.73 -62.75
C TYR A 27 1.50 18.31 -63.03
N ASP A 28 0.55 17.36 -63.00
CA ASP A 28 0.48 16.04 -63.66
C ASP A 28 1.23 14.76 -63.21
N ARG A 29 0.66 13.63 -63.68
CA ARG A 29 0.97 12.22 -63.35
C ARG A 29 1.41 11.43 -64.62
N PRO A 30 1.10 10.11 -64.79
CA PRO A 30 1.91 8.98 -64.34
C PRO A 30 2.39 8.06 -65.49
N CYS A 31 3.22 7.06 -65.17
CA CYS A 31 3.45 5.89 -66.04
C CYS A 31 3.19 4.57 -65.31
N ALA A 32 2.40 3.69 -65.92
CA ALA A 32 2.17 2.29 -65.54
C ALA A 32 1.82 1.47 -66.79
N PHE A 33 2.32 0.23 -66.92
CA PHE A 33 1.99 -0.77 -67.96
C PHE A 33 2.76 -2.08 -67.62
N THR A 34 2.29 -3.33 -67.81
CA THR A 34 1.00 -3.91 -68.26
C THR A 34 0.80 -5.31 -67.63
N ALA A 35 -0.42 -5.88 -67.65
CA ALA A 35 -0.72 -7.31 -67.37
C ALA A 35 -0.96 -8.09 -68.70
N PRO A 36 -1.27 -9.43 -68.73
CA PRO A 36 -2.66 -9.89 -68.46
C PRO A 36 -2.91 -11.37 -67.99
N ALA A 37 -4.07 -11.58 -67.33
CA ALA A 37 -5.02 -12.77 -67.37
C ALA A 37 -4.51 -14.22 -67.08
N ARG A 38 -5.20 -15.18 -66.41
CA ARG A 38 -6.63 -15.56 -66.38
C ARG A 38 -6.86 -16.82 -65.47
N SER A 39 -8.00 -16.93 -64.75
CA SER A 39 -8.58 -18.19 -64.17
C SER A 39 -7.79 -18.88 -63.02
N SER A 40 -8.29 -19.84 -62.21
CA SER A 40 -9.66 -20.28 -61.81
C SER A 40 -9.61 -21.16 -60.55
N ARG A 41 -10.65 -21.07 -59.68
CA ARG A 41 -11.13 -22.02 -58.64
C ARG A 41 -10.22 -23.20 -58.19
N ARG A 42 -9.92 -23.27 -56.88
CA ARG A 42 -10.35 -24.31 -55.89
C ARG A 42 -9.49 -24.28 -54.61
N ALA A 43 -10.04 -24.75 -53.49
CA ALA A 43 -9.29 -25.12 -52.29
C ALA A 43 -9.00 -26.63 -52.28
N PRO A 44 -8.04 -27.09 -51.45
CA PRO A 44 -8.19 -28.38 -50.78
C PRO A 44 -7.87 -28.33 -49.27
N THR A 45 -8.03 -29.49 -48.63
CA THR A 45 -8.20 -29.72 -47.19
C THR A 45 -6.92 -30.08 -46.42
N LEU A 46 -7.07 -30.04 -45.08
CA LEU A 46 -6.20 -30.65 -44.07
C LEU A 46 -5.82 -32.11 -44.38
N VAL A 47 -4.59 -32.53 -44.03
CA VAL A 47 -4.20 -33.93 -43.80
C VAL A 47 -3.24 -34.00 -42.60
N SER A 48 -3.39 -35.02 -41.77
CA SER A 48 -2.55 -35.30 -40.59
C SER A 48 -1.37 -36.22 -40.93
N MET A 49 -0.23 -36.04 -40.25
CA MET A 49 0.84 -37.04 -40.18
C MET A 49 1.17 -37.36 -38.73
N ALA A 50 1.15 -38.65 -38.40
CA ALA A 50 1.62 -39.19 -37.13
C ALA A 50 2.71 -40.25 -37.43
N THR A 51 3.86 -40.12 -36.78
CA THR A 51 5.02 -41.00 -36.97
C THR A 51 5.36 -41.72 -35.67
N ARG A 52 5.72 -43.01 -35.75
CA ARG A 52 5.77 -43.92 -34.61
C ARG A 52 7.11 -43.88 -33.88
N CYS A 53 7.08 -44.19 -32.58
CA CYS A 53 8.27 -44.50 -31.79
C CYS A 53 8.96 -45.77 -32.28
N SER A 54 10.28 -45.87 -32.04
CA SER A 54 11.03 -47.12 -32.00
C SER A 54 11.75 -47.23 -30.65
N TRP A 55 12.00 -48.45 -30.19
CA TRP A 55 12.71 -48.74 -28.94
C TRP A 55 14.08 -49.35 -29.22
N SER A 56 15.08 -48.98 -28.42
CA SER A 56 16.36 -49.68 -28.31
C SER A 56 16.87 -49.55 -26.87
N ARG A 57 17.60 -50.57 -26.41
CA ARG A 57 17.84 -50.82 -24.97
C ARG A 57 19.11 -50.13 -24.42
N PRO A 58 19.24 -49.99 -23.08
CA PRO A 58 20.16 -49.04 -22.46
C PRO A 58 21.57 -49.60 -22.21
N LEU A 59 22.50 -48.69 -21.90
CA LEU A 59 23.74 -48.98 -21.18
C LEU A 59 23.73 -48.23 -19.84
N SER A 60 24.31 -48.84 -18.80
CA SER A 60 24.31 -48.33 -17.43
C SER A 60 25.60 -47.57 -17.09
N LEU A 61 25.47 -46.33 -16.59
CA LEU A 61 26.52 -45.67 -15.80
C LEU A 61 25.94 -45.17 -14.48
N THR A 62 26.66 -45.44 -13.39
CA THR A 62 26.31 -45.02 -12.03
C THR A 62 26.79 -43.59 -11.76
N CYS A 63 25.89 -42.69 -11.35
CA CYS A 63 26.24 -41.36 -10.89
C CYS A 63 25.96 -41.22 -9.38
N GLY A 64 27.02 -41.18 -8.58
CA GLY A 64 26.95 -40.88 -7.14
C GLY A 64 27.33 -39.44 -6.87
N CYS A 65 26.36 -38.51 -6.90
CA CYS A 65 26.61 -37.12 -6.51
C CYS A 65 26.62 -36.97 -4.99
N LEU A 66 27.74 -36.50 -4.45
CA LEU A 66 27.91 -36.22 -3.02
C LEU A 66 27.28 -34.86 -2.68
N LEU A 67 26.31 -34.84 -1.76
CA LEU A 67 25.57 -33.62 -1.42
C LEU A 67 26.30 -32.79 -0.35
N LEU A 68 27.10 -31.81 -0.78
CA LEU A 68 27.78 -30.86 0.11
C LEU A 68 26.88 -29.64 0.42
N LEU A 69 26.11 -29.74 1.51
CA LEU A 69 25.34 -28.63 2.06
C LEU A 69 26.25 -27.62 2.78
N VAL A 70 26.63 -26.55 2.10
CA VAL A 70 27.27 -25.38 2.73
C VAL A 70 26.17 -24.51 3.36
N LEU A 71 26.10 -24.48 4.69
CA LEU A 71 25.12 -23.72 5.46
C LEU A 71 25.44 -22.22 5.49
N GLY A 72 25.27 -21.55 4.35
CA GLY A 72 25.24 -20.09 4.25
C GLY A 72 23.90 -19.52 4.75
N GLY A 73 23.68 -19.53 6.06
CA GLY A 73 22.47 -18.97 6.66
C GLY A 73 22.41 -17.44 6.48
N PRO A 74 21.31 -16.87 5.95
CA PRO A 74 21.14 -15.42 5.91
C PRO A 74 21.05 -14.89 7.34
N GLY A 75 21.89 -13.92 7.68
CA GLY A 75 21.91 -13.30 9.00
C GLY A 75 20.59 -12.59 9.28
N VAL A 76 19.75 -13.18 10.13
CA VAL A 76 18.50 -12.56 10.58
C VAL A 76 18.84 -11.40 11.51
N PHE A 77 18.94 -10.20 10.94
CA PHE A 77 19.03 -8.97 11.73
C PHE A 77 17.76 -8.85 12.57
N GLN A 78 17.94 -9.03 13.87
CA GLN A 78 16.86 -9.11 14.84
C GLN A 78 16.62 -7.69 15.38
N SER A 79 15.60 -7.00 14.89
CA SER A 79 15.26 -5.67 15.38
C SER A 79 14.83 -5.76 16.85
N HIS A 80 15.62 -5.15 17.74
CA HIS A 80 15.41 -5.22 19.18
C HIS A 80 14.70 -3.97 19.72
N ALA A 81 14.08 -4.09 20.89
CA ALA A 81 13.55 -2.95 21.62
C ALA A 81 14.65 -2.32 22.51
N VAL A 82 14.70 -0.99 22.50
CA VAL A 82 15.40 -0.17 23.49
C VAL A 82 14.54 -0.11 24.75
N GLU A 83 15.15 -0.29 25.93
CA GLU A 83 14.47 -0.17 27.22
C GLU A 83 15.34 0.64 28.19
N VAL A 84 14.75 1.69 28.77
CA VAL A 84 15.41 2.67 29.63
C VAL A 84 14.56 2.96 30.85
N GLU A 85 15.18 2.85 32.03
CA GLU A 85 14.58 3.21 33.31
C GLU A 85 15.46 4.30 33.96
N VAL A 86 14.98 5.55 33.90
CA VAL A 86 15.69 6.71 34.49
C VAL A 86 15.29 6.85 35.95
N LYS A 87 16.29 6.98 36.83
CA LYS A 87 16.10 7.09 38.29
C LYS A 87 16.73 8.36 38.83
N ASP A 88 16.15 8.87 39.91
CA ASP A 88 16.69 10.01 40.65
C ASP A 88 17.81 9.61 41.63
N SER A 89 18.33 10.57 42.38
CA SER A 89 19.36 10.35 43.40
C SER A 89 18.89 9.52 44.61
N SER A 90 17.59 9.23 44.73
CA SER A 90 17.03 8.30 45.73
C SER A 90 16.85 6.88 45.18
N ASN A 91 17.29 6.62 43.94
CA ASN A 91 17.05 5.39 43.18
C ASN A 91 15.55 5.17 42.86
N THR A 92 14.75 6.24 42.83
CA THR A 92 13.32 6.21 42.48
C THR A 92 13.14 6.46 40.99
N THR A 93 12.42 5.56 40.31
CA THR A 93 12.14 5.67 38.86
C THR A 93 11.23 6.85 38.55
N CYS A 94 11.66 7.67 37.58
CA CYS A 94 11.02 8.94 37.22
C CYS A 94 10.59 9.01 35.74
N ILE A 95 11.29 8.28 34.86
CA ILE A 95 10.91 8.03 33.47
C ILE A 95 11.12 6.54 33.20
N TYR A 96 10.12 5.87 32.64
CA TYR A 96 10.25 4.54 32.06
C TYR A 96 9.89 4.60 30.58
N ALA A 97 10.75 4.07 29.71
CA ALA A 97 10.55 4.09 28.28
C ALA A 97 11.05 2.78 27.65
N LYS A 98 10.19 2.12 26.89
CA LYS A 98 10.50 0.94 26.09
C LYS A 98 9.91 1.09 24.70
N TRP A 99 10.73 1.05 23.65
CA TRP A 99 10.31 1.30 22.28
C TRP A 99 11.27 0.71 21.26
N MET A 100 10.84 0.64 20.00
CA MET A 100 11.70 0.33 18.86
C MET A 100 11.87 1.61 18.04
N MET A 101 13.07 1.82 17.49
CA MET A 101 13.36 3.00 16.66
C MET A 101 14.46 2.76 15.62
N SER A 102 14.44 3.54 14.55
CA SER A 102 15.50 3.58 13.54
C SER A 102 15.67 4.99 12.96
N PHE A 103 16.86 5.28 12.46
CA PHE A 103 17.24 6.55 11.83
C PHE A 103 17.66 6.32 10.39
N LEU A 104 16.98 6.94 9.43
CA LEU A 104 17.40 6.99 8.04
C LEU A 104 18.06 8.36 7.79
N ILE A 105 19.34 8.35 7.43
CA ILE A 105 20.18 9.55 7.33
C ILE A 105 20.75 9.66 5.91
N LYS A 106 20.51 10.79 5.25
CA LYS A 106 21.07 11.11 3.93
C LYS A 106 22.33 11.97 4.08
N TYR A 107 23.46 11.51 3.56
CA TYR A 107 24.76 12.17 3.69
C TYR A 107 25.50 12.27 2.35
N GLU A 108 26.37 13.28 2.23
CA GLU A 108 27.15 13.54 1.03
C GLU A 108 28.47 12.75 1.04
N THR A 109 28.89 12.24 -0.11
CA THR A 109 30.12 11.44 -0.30
C THR A 109 31.27 12.24 -0.90
N ASN A 110 32.48 11.68 -0.89
CA ASN A 110 33.64 12.24 -1.59
C ASN A 110 33.41 12.41 -3.12
N SER A 111 32.54 11.60 -3.73
CA SER A 111 32.08 11.78 -5.12
C SER A 111 31.10 12.95 -5.31
N SER A 112 30.69 13.63 -4.25
CA SER A 112 29.60 14.63 -4.21
C SER A 112 28.23 14.07 -4.60
N GLU A 113 28.05 12.76 -4.44
CA GLU A 113 26.77 12.07 -4.51
C GLU A 113 26.15 12.03 -3.10
N TYR A 114 24.87 11.63 -3.00
CA TYR A 114 24.21 11.41 -1.72
C TYR A 114 23.93 9.93 -1.52
N LYS A 115 24.41 9.38 -0.39
CA LYS A 115 24.09 8.03 0.07
C LYS A 115 23.15 8.10 1.27
N ASN A 116 22.33 7.07 1.44
CA ASN A 116 21.53 6.87 2.64
C ASN A 116 22.22 5.84 3.54
N VAL A 117 22.12 6.02 4.86
CA VAL A 117 22.51 5.01 5.86
C VAL A 117 21.38 4.86 6.88
N THR A 118 21.20 3.64 7.37
CA THR A 118 20.30 3.35 8.50
C THR A 118 21.12 3.12 9.75
N LEU A 119 20.75 3.76 10.84
CA LEU A 119 21.26 3.47 12.18
C LEU A 119 20.10 2.95 13.05
N GLU A 120 20.32 1.83 13.72
CA GLU A 120 19.39 1.26 14.70
C GLU A 120 20.15 1.12 16.04
N PRO A 121 19.60 1.60 17.17
CA PRO A 121 20.22 1.35 18.47
C PRO A 121 20.12 -0.13 18.83
N SER A 122 21.17 -0.67 19.45
CA SER A 122 21.14 -2.01 20.04
C SER A 122 20.31 -2.03 21.34
N THR A 123 20.05 -3.21 21.90
CA THR A 123 19.43 -3.35 23.24
C THR A 123 20.17 -2.57 24.32
N ASN A 124 21.50 -2.52 24.23
CA ASN A 124 22.39 -2.07 25.31
C ASN A 124 22.81 -0.61 25.10
N VAL A 125 21.84 0.29 24.94
CA VAL A 125 22.12 1.74 24.91
C VAL A 125 22.62 2.22 26.27
N THR A 126 23.51 3.22 26.26
CA THR A 126 23.79 3.99 27.48
C THR A 126 22.77 5.12 27.58
N HIS A 127 22.24 5.42 28.77
CA HIS A 127 21.25 6.51 28.96
C HIS A 127 21.78 7.69 29.80
N LYS A 128 23.10 7.91 29.78
CA LYS A 128 23.77 8.95 30.58
C LYS A 128 23.34 10.34 30.09
N GLY A 129 23.12 11.27 31.01
CA GLY A 129 22.54 12.58 30.69
C GLY A 129 21.01 12.59 30.63
N SER A 130 20.33 11.43 30.75
CA SER A 130 18.92 11.44 31.15
C SER A 130 18.77 12.08 32.54
N THR A 131 17.69 12.81 32.77
CA THR A 131 17.39 13.45 34.06
C THR A 131 15.90 13.45 34.36
N CYS A 132 15.56 13.28 35.63
CA CYS A 132 14.19 13.35 36.16
C CYS A 132 13.59 14.76 36.17
N GLY A 133 14.36 15.78 35.81
CA GLY A 133 13.97 17.18 35.94
C GLY A 133 13.90 17.64 37.40
N ASN A 134 13.43 18.87 37.60
CA ASN A 134 13.12 19.45 38.91
C ASN A 134 12.11 20.61 38.74
N LYS A 135 11.94 21.49 39.74
CA LYS A 135 10.99 22.62 39.66
C LYS A 135 11.35 23.70 38.63
N THR A 136 12.55 23.67 38.06
CA THR A 136 13.05 24.68 37.10
C THR A 136 13.64 24.08 35.82
N HIS A 137 13.67 22.75 35.70
CA HIS A 137 14.21 22.02 34.54
C HIS A 137 13.27 20.87 34.19
N ASP A 138 12.83 20.80 32.93
CA ASP A 138 12.05 19.68 32.42
C ASP A 138 12.85 18.35 32.46
N PRO A 139 12.19 17.18 32.57
CA PRO A 139 12.85 15.89 32.46
C PRO A 139 13.28 15.60 31.03
N LEU A 140 14.43 14.96 30.89
CA LEU A 140 15.04 14.58 29.62
C LEU A 140 15.28 13.06 29.62
N LEU A 141 14.75 12.36 28.62
CA LEU A 141 15.22 11.02 28.26
C LEU A 141 16.32 11.18 27.22
N ALA A 142 17.51 10.63 27.47
CA ALA A 142 18.64 10.70 26.55
C ALA A 142 19.38 9.35 26.48
N ILE A 143 19.67 8.89 25.26
CA ILE A 143 20.39 7.65 24.96
C ILE A 143 21.63 7.92 24.08
N GLN A 144 22.60 7.02 24.16
CA GLN A 144 23.82 6.99 23.35
C GLN A 144 24.07 5.57 22.82
N PHE A 145 24.47 5.46 21.56
CA PHE A 145 24.67 4.19 20.84
C PHE A 145 25.66 4.34 19.68
N GLY A 146 26.21 3.23 19.18
CA GLY A 146 27.19 3.21 18.08
C GLY A 146 28.47 4.02 18.37
N ALA A 147 29.18 4.46 17.33
CA ALA A 147 30.43 5.22 17.47
C ALA A 147 30.18 6.74 17.67
N GLY A 148 29.36 7.09 18.65
CA GLY A 148 29.11 8.48 19.05
C GLY A 148 27.80 9.08 18.53
N HIS A 149 26.76 8.28 18.35
CA HIS A 149 25.40 8.78 18.11
C HIS A 149 24.64 8.92 19.42
N SER A 150 23.73 9.88 19.50
CA SER A 150 22.84 10.07 20.63
C SER A 150 21.47 10.58 20.21
N TRP A 151 20.45 10.26 21.01
CA TRP A 151 19.08 10.71 20.81
C TRP A 151 18.50 11.14 22.14
N SER A 152 17.70 12.18 22.17
CA SER A 152 17.01 12.61 23.38
C SER A 152 15.67 13.27 23.12
N LEU A 153 14.78 13.15 24.09
CA LEU A 153 13.43 13.71 24.12
C LEU A 153 13.21 14.44 25.43
N ASN A 154 12.90 15.74 25.33
CA ASN A 154 12.61 16.62 26.45
C ASN A 154 11.10 16.66 26.72
N PHE A 155 10.65 16.51 27.97
CA PHE A 155 9.23 16.42 28.33
C PHE A 155 8.68 17.68 28.98
N THR A 156 7.61 18.27 28.43
CA THR A 156 6.88 19.37 29.07
C THR A 156 5.62 18.86 29.78
N LYS A 157 5.25 19.50 30.88
CA LYS A 157 4.14 19.07 31.75
C LYS A 157 3.18 20.22 32.09
N THR A 158 1.90 19.87 32.20
CA THR A 158 0.81 20.70 32.74
C THR A 158 0.31 20.11 34.06
N ASN A 159 -0.79 20.64 34.61
CA ASN A 159 -1.41 20.09 35.82
C ASN A 159 -2.00 18.68 35.62
N GLU A 160 -2.37 18.31 34.38
CA GLU A 160 -3.13 17.08 34.07
C GLU A 160 -2.44 16.17 33.05
N THR A 161 -1.58 16.74 32.19
CA THR A 161 -0.95 16.03 31.07
C THR A 161 0.55 16.30 30.98
N TYR A 162 1.25 15.45 30.25
CA TYR A 162 2.58 15.72 29.74
C TYR A 162 2.64 15.41 28.24
N ARG A 163 3.66 15.93 27.57
CA ARG A 163 4.03 15.57 26.20
C ARG A 163 5.54 15.67 26.06
N GLY A 164 6.11 15.01 25.06
CA GLY A 164 7.43 15.45 24.60
C GLY A 164 7.30 16.83 23.92
N ASN A 165 8.44 17.49 23.79
CA ASN A 165 8.52 18.88 23.35
C ASN A 165 9.53 19.02 22.21
N ILE A 166 10.77 18.60 22.49
CA ILE A 166 11.89 18.70 21.57
C ILE A 166 12.60 17.34 21.52
N ILE A 167 12.77 16.84 20.31
CA ILE A 167 13.66 15.72 19.97
C ILE A 167 14.99 16.30 19.49
N THR A 168 16.09 15.87 20.09
CA THR A 168 17.44 16.16 19.61
C THR A 168 18.11 14.86 19.21
N PHE A 169 18.58 14.77 17.96
CA PHE A 169 19.34 13.62 17.46
C PHE A 169 20.71 14.08 16.96
N THR A 170 21.75 13.39 17.39
CA THR A 170 23.15 13.67 17.05
C THR A 170 23.77 12.42 16.45
N TYR A 171 24.41 12.56 15.28
CA TYR A 171 25.09 11.47 14.61
C TYR A 171 26.49 11.86 14.15
N ASN A 172 27.41 10.90 14.19
CA ASN A 172 28.81 11.07 13.83
C ASN A 172 29.08 10.50 12.43
N THR A 173 29.34 11.35 11.43
CA THR A 173 29.66 10.88 10.06
C THR A 173 31.08 10.28 9.94
N SER A 174 31.80 10.17 11.06
CA SER A 174 33.06 9.42 11.17
C SER A 174 32.86 7.94 11.53
N ASP A 175 31.63 7.52 11.87
CA ASP A 175 31.29 6.11 12.13
C ASP A 175 31.44 5.28 10.83
N VAL A 176 31.87 4.02 10.95
CA VAL A 176 32.07 3.06 9.85
C VAL A 176 30.82 2.81 9.00
N ALA A 177 29.63 3.14 9.50
CA ALA A 177 28.39 3.12 8.74
C ALA A 177 28.36 4.17 7.60
N PHE A 178 29.04 5.31 7.76
CA PHE A 178 29.05 6.45 6.83
C PHE A 178 30.18 6.31 5.78
N LYS A 179 30.11 5.26 4.96
CA LYS A 179 31.11 4.95 3.94
C LYS A 179 31.27 6.10 2.94
N ASP A 180 32.52 6.48 2.69
CA ASP A 180 32.93 7.55 1.76
C ASP A 180 32.40 8.95 2.11
N ALA A 181 31.94 9.21 3.34
CA ALA A 181 31.41 10.51 3.74
C ALA A 181 32.40 11.66 3.48
N LYS A 182 31.91 12.72 2.81
CA LYS A 182 32.68 13.90 2.37
C LYS A 182 33.24 14.71 3.54
N LYS A 183 32.50 14.70 4.65
CA LYS A 183 32.85 15.33 5.91
C LYS A 183 32.79 14.31 7.02
N LYS A 184 33.70 14.43 7.98
CA LYS A 184 33.77 13.63 9.20
C LYS A 184 33.53 14.56 10.38
N GLU A 185 32.26 14.77 10.70
CA GLU A 185 31.78 15.72 11.70
C GLU A 185 30.62 15.13 12.52
N VAL A 186 30.35 15.74 13.67
CA VAL A 186 29.21 15.37 14.54
C VAL A 186 28.08 16.34 14.25
N ILE A 187 27.02 15.84 13.60
CA ILE A 187 25.88 16.63 13.16
C ILE A 187 24.75 16.46 14.18
N THR A 188 24.20 17.58 14.66
CA THR A 188 23.03 17.58 15.55
C THR A 188 21.85 18.22 14.85
N ILE A 189 20.72 17.52 14.85
CA ILE A 189 19.41 18.01 14.40
C ILE A 189 18.46 18.15 15.59
N VAL A 190 17.52 19.07 15.46
CA VAL A 190 16.49 19.36 16.47
C VAL A 190 15.13 19.41 15.78
N ALA A 191 14.17 18.67 16.31
CA ALA A 191 12.78 18.64 15.85
C ALA A 191 11.82 18.86 17.02
N ASN A 192 10.62 19.34 16.73
CA ASN A 192 9.53 19.31 17.70
C ASN A 192 8.93 17.90 17.73
N ASP A 193 8.51 17.45 18.90
CA ASP A 193 7.80 16.18 19.06
C ASP A 193 6.32 16.31 18.63
N THR A 194 5.78 15.25 18.02
CA THR A 194 4.39 15.11 17.56
C THR A 194 3.49 14.35 18.53
N LEU A 195 4.05 13.83 19.63
CA LEU A 195 3.31 13.12 20.68
C LEU A 195 2.14 13.95 21.22
N HIS A 196 0.93 13.38 21.16
CA HIS A 196 -0.27 14.00 21.69
C HIS A 196 -0.23 14.03 23.24
N PRO A 197 -0.89 15.01 23.91
CA PRO A 197 -0.83 15.15 25.36
C PRO A 197 -1.31 13.90 26.11
N VAL A 198 -0.37 13.21 26.76
CA VAL A 198 -0.60 12.01 27.56
C VAL A 198 -1.06 12.41 28.96
N ARG A 199 -2.03 11.68 29.54
CA ARG A 199 -2.47 11.93 30.92
C ARG A 199 -1.37 11.54 31.92
N LEU A 200 -1.19 12.36 32.95
CA LEU A 200 -0.36 12.00 34.10
C LEU A 200 -0.88 10.71 34.76
N ASN A 201 0.01 9.97 35.40
CA ASN A 201 -0.28 8.68 36.05
C ASN A 201 -0.85 7.59 35.12
N THR A 202 -0.59 7.70 33.83
CA THR A 202 -0.83 6.62 32.84
C THR A 202 0.45 6.31 32.05
N VAL A 203 0.53 5.12 31.49
CA VAL A 203 1.59 4.73 30.53
C VAL A 203 1.08 5.01 29.12
N TYR A 204 1.80 5.81 28.33
CA TYR A 204 1.52 5.93 26.90
C TYR A 204 1.80 4.61 26.20
N ARG A 205 0.86 4.13 25.38
CA ARG A 205 1.06 2.99 24.48
C ARG A 205 0.72 3.37 23.05
N CYS A 206 1.61 3.03 22.12
CA CYS A 206 1.34 3.08 20.68
C CYS A 206 2.12 1.97 19.97
N HIS A 207 1.41 1.00 19.41
CA HIS A 207 1.96 -0.10 18.61
C HIS A 207 2.22 0.32 17.17
N HIS A 208 1.41 1.25 16.63
CA HIS A 208 1.63 1.83 15.31
C HIS A 208 2.98 2.54 15.17
N LEU A 209 3.43 2.62 13.92
CA LEU A 209 4.63 3.35 13.51
C LEU A 209 4.33 4.85 13.43
N ASP A 210 5.12 5.66 14.14
CA ASP A 210 5.17 7.12 14.04
C ASP A 210 6.54 7.56 13.48
N SER A 211 6.64 8.77 12.94
CA SER A 211 7.86 9.26 12.29
C SER A 211 8.04 10.77 12.34
N VAL A 212 9.25 11.22 12.67
CA VAL A 212 9.62 12.65 12.70
C VAL A 212 10.75 12.90 11.71
N GLU A 213 10.48 13.75 10.72
CA GLU A 213 11.43 14.12 9.67
C GLU A 213 11.97 15.54 9.90
N VAL A 214 13.30 15.71 9.84
CA VAL A 214 13.93 17.04 9.86
C VAL A 214 15.27 17.03 9.10
N ALA A 215 15.49 18.08 8.30
CA ALA A 215 16.65 18.21 7.42
C ALA A 215 16.89 16.95 6.57
N ASN A 216 18.00 16.25 6.79
CA ASN A 216 18.38 15.04 6.05
C ASN A 216 18.14 13.73 6.83
N VAL A 217 17.30 13.76 7.88
CA VAL A 217 17.03 12.59 8.75
C VAL A 217 15.53 12.33 8.86
N SER A 218 15.13 11.07 8.63
CA SER A 218 13.86 10.52 9.11
C SER A 218 14.11 9.68 10.36
N GLN A 219 13.41 10.00 11.45
CA GLN A 219 13.41 9.22 12.69
C GLN A 219 12.10 8.42 12.75
N PHE A 220 12.17 7.13 13.08
CA PHE A 220 11.01 6.24 13.14
C PHE A 220 10.87 5.63 14.54
N PHE A 221 9.65 5.52 15.04
CA PHE A 221 9.35 5.01 16.39
C PHE A 221 8.13 4.10 16.37
N TRP A 222 8.20 2.91 16.98
CA TRP A 222 7.06 1.97 17.07
C TRP A 222 7.12 1.10 18.32
N ASN A 223 6.01 0.43 18.66
CA ASN A 223 5.86 -0.32 19.92
C ASN A 223 6.25 0.51 21.16
N VAL A 224 5.88 1.80 21.17
CA VAL A 224 6.22 2.74 22.22
C VAL A 224 5.41 2.43 23.47
N THR A 225 6.10 2.21 24.58
CA THR A 225 5.58 2.16 25.95
C THR A 225 6.34 3.20 26.77
N LEU A 226 5.69 4.30 27.15
CA LEU A 226 6.38 5.47 27.72
C LEU A 226 5.61 6.08 28.89
N GLN A 227 6.24 6.22 30.05
CA GLN A 227 5.75 7.07 31.14
C GLN A 227 6.84 8.02 31.61
N ALA A 228 6.64 9.32 31.40
CA ALA A 228 7.40 10.37 32.08
C ALA A 228 6.67 10.79 33.36
N PHE A 229 7.38 11.43 34.29
CA PHE A 229 6.85 11.87 35.59
C PHE A 229 6.22 10.72 36.40
N VAL A 230 6.87 9.55 36.42
CA VAL A 230 6.48 8.38 37.22
C VAL A 230 6.39 8.79 38.70
N GLN A 231 5.28 8.45 39.36
CA GLN A 231 5.06 8.73 40.78
C GLN A 231 5.46 7.53 41.64
N ASN A 232 6.08 7.80 42.79
CA ASN A 232 6.47 6.79 43.79
C ASN A 232 7.28 5.61 43.20
N GLY A 233 8.12 5.87 42.19
CA GLY A 233 8.99 4.87 41.56
C GLY A 233 8.27 3.76 40.78
N THR A 234 6.94 3.81 40.67
CA THR A 234 6.14 2.68 40.18
C THR A 234 5.45 3.04 38.88
N VAL A 235 5.80 2.34 37.79
CA VAL A 235 5.15 2.47 36.48
C VAL A 235 3.66 2.13 36.62
N SER A 236 2.80 2.94 36.00
CA SER A 236 1.35 2.82 36.13
C SER A 236 0.82 1.55 35.45
N LYS A 237 -0.35 1.10 35.91
CA LYS A 237 -1.12 0.01 35.30
C LYS A 237 -2.26 0.50 34.39
N ASN A 238 -2.46 1.82 34.33
CA ASN A 238 -3.47 2.46 33.49
C ASN A 238 -2.80 2.96 32.21
N ASP A 239 -3.33 2.61 31.05
CA ASP A 239 -2.75 2.98 29.76
C ASP A 239 -3.45 4.21 29.15
N SER A 240 -2.66 5.13 28.57
CA SER A 240 -3.12 6.12 27.59
C SER A 240 -2.74 5.62 26.20
N ILE A 241 -3.70 5.00 25.53
CA ILE A 241 -3.55 4.43 24.19
C ILE A 241 -3.62 5.55 23.14
N CYS A 242 -2.69 5.56 22.18
CA CYS A 242 -2.68 6.53 21.08
C CYS A 242 -3.91 6.39 20.17
N ASP A 243 -4.35 7.48 19.52
CA ASP A 243 -5.59 7.45 18.72
C ASP A 243 -5.54 6.51 17.49
N ALA A 244 -4.36 6.05 17.07
CA ALA A 244 -4.21 5.00 16.05
C ALA A 244 -4.48 3.58 16.59
N ASP A 245 -4.15 3.31 17.85
CA ASP A 245 -4.38 2.02 18.53
C ASP A 245 -5.81 1.90 19.12
N LYS A 246 -6.58 3.00 19.12
CA LYS A 246 -7.83 3.13 19.87
C LYS A 246 -9.02 2.48 19.16
N PRO A 247 -9.77 1.56 19.80
CA PRO A 247 -10.93 0.93 19.19
C PRO A 247 -12.05 1.94 18.90
N THR A 248 -12.53 1.95 17.65
CA THR A 248 -13.60 2.86 17.21
C THR A 248 -14.96 2.34 17.65
N VAL A 249 -15.61 3.06 18.57
CA VAL A 249 -17.00 2.79 18.97
C VAL A 249 -17.95 3.37 17.92
N SER A 250 -18.58 2.51 17.13
CA SER A 250 -19.58 2.91 16.13
C SER A 250 -20.94 3.17 16.78
N THR A 251 -21.32 4.43 16.93
CA THR A 251 -22.64 4.83 17.45
C THR A 251 -23.68 4.82 16.33
N THR A 252 -24.19 3.63 16.00
CA THR A 252 -25.26 3.46 15.00
C THR A 252 -26.60 3.99 15.52
N VAL A 253 -27.15 5.02 14.88
CA VAL A 253 -28.50 5.55 15.18
C VAL A 253 -29.55 4.71 14.44
N MET A 254 -30.57 4.25 15.16
CA MET A 254 -31.57 3.28 14.68
C MET A 254 -32.80 3.95 14.03
N PRO A 255 -33.22 3.51 12.82
CA PRO A 255 -34.60 3.63 12.35
C PRO A 255 -35.44 2.40 12.76
N THR A 256 -36.72 2.60 13.02
CA THR A 256 -37.68 1.60 13.54
C THR A 256 -38.53 1.00 12.40
N ILE A 257 -39.30 -0.08 12.70
CA ILE A 257 -40.33 -0.77 11.87
C ILE A 257 -39.77 -1.86 10.94
N ALA A 258 -40.31 -3.09 10.87
CA ALA A 258 -41.13 -3.89 11.80
C ALA A 258 -41.12 -5.39 11.40
N ASN A 259 -41.43 -6.27 12.36
CA ASN A 259 -41.90 -7.66 12.23
C ASN A 259 -41.25 -8.61 11.19
N PHE A 260 -40.52 -9.63 11.68
CA PHE A 260 -40.85 -11.03 11.40
C PHE A 260 -40.34 -11.98 12.52
N THR A 261 -41.10 -13.03 12.80
CA THR A 261 -40.83 -14.15 13.71
C THR A 261 -39.94 -15.22 13.04
N SER A 262 -39.28 -16.20 13.68
CA SER A 262 -39.34 -16.74 15.05
C SER A 262 -38.16 -17.66 15.42
N LEU A 263 -37.85 -17.76 16.73
CA LEU A 263 -37.25 -18.93 17.42
C LEU A 263 -35.73 -19.25 17.15
N PRO A 264 -35.05 -20.15 17.92
CA PRO A 264 -33.88 -19.70 18.68
C PRO A 264 -32.59 -20.55 18.52
N SER A 265 -31.47 -20.06 19.08
CA SER A 265 -30.29 -20.89 19.36
C SER A 265 -29.47 -20.39 20.56
N THR A 266 -29.69 -21.07 21.69
CA THR A 266 -28.71 -21.51 22.69
C THR A 266 -27.45 -20.67 22.97
N THR A 267 -27.39 -20.09 24.16
CA THR A 267 -26.14 -19.66 24.82
C THR A 267 -25.27 -20.86 25.22
N ALA A 268 -23.98 -20.84 24.89
CA ALA A 268 -22.94 -21.68 25.48
C ALA A 268 -21.69 -20.83 25.77
N SER A 269 -20.92 -21.17 26.81
CA SER A 269 -19.93 -20.26 27.41
C SER A 269 -18.59 -20.92 27.73
N SER A 270 -17.51 -20.15 27.56
CA SER A 270 -16.12 -20.48 27.97
C SER A 270 -15.40 -21.56 27.12
N PRO A 271 -14.05 -21.62 27.09
CA PRO A 271 -13.05 -20.71 27.66
C PRO A 271 -12.09 -20.07 26.63
N SER A 272 -11.22 -19.19 27.13
CA SER A 272 -10.00 -18.69 26.48
C SER A 272 -8.78 -19.31 27.20
N PRO A 273 -7.54 -19.38 26.64
CA PRO A 273 -7.05 -18.78 25.39
C PRO A 273 -6.32 -19.75 24.44
N THR A 274 -6.32 -19.40 23.13
CA THR A 274 -5.34 -19.95 22.16
C THR A 274 -4.78 -18.81 21.32
N THR A 275 -3.46 -18.65 21.29
CA THR A 275 -2.78 -17.70 20.41
C THR A 275 -2.76 -18.22 18.97
N THR A 276 -3.44 -17.53 18.05
CA THR A 276 -3.39 -17.81 16.61
C THR A 276 -3.30 -16.47 15.86
N SER A 277 -2.63 -16.47 14.71
CA SER A 277 -2.30 -15.27 13.93
C SER A 277 -3.53 -14.42 13.59
N LYS A 278 -3.47 -13.11 13.89
CA LYS A 278 -4.49 -12.12 13.51
C LYS A 278 -4.75 -12.18 11.99
N PRO A 279 -6.01 -12.25 11.52
CA PRO A 279 -6.34 -12.14 10.11
C PRO A 279 -5.85 -10.83 9.49
N ALA A 280 -5.59 -10.83 8.18
CA ALA A 280 -5.21 -9.61 7.46
C ALA A 280 -6.28 -8.52 7.63
N GLU A 281 -5.86 -7.32 8.00
CA GLU A 281 -6.75 -6.22 8.32
C GLU A 281 -7.18 -5.50 7.04
N LYS A 282 -8.49 -5.49 6.75
CA LYS A 282 -9.04 -4.78 5.58
C LYS A 282 -8.68 -3.28 5.63
N PRO A 283 -8.36 -2.65 4.48
CA PRO A 283 -8.07 -1.22 4.43
C PRO A 283 -9.33 -0.37 4.67
N PHE A 284 -9.12 0.86 5.12
CA PHE A 284 -10.20 1.84 5.23
C PHE A 284 -10.64 2.34 3.84
N ILE A 285 -11.95 2.53 3.64
CA ILE A 285 -12.54 3.02 2.39
C ILE A 285 -12.30 4.54 2.28
N GLY A 286 -11.64 4.97 1.21
CA GLY A 286 -11.49 6.38 0.87
C GLY A 286 -12.58 6.89 -0.05
N ASN A 287 -12.92 8.18 0.07
CA ASN A 287 -13.84 8.89 -0.82
C ASN A 287 -13.09 10.05 -1.49
N TYR A 288 -12.97 10.00 -2.81
CA TYR A 288 -12.18 10.91 -3.62
C TYR A 288 -13.05 11.56 -4.70
N SER A 289 -12.87 12.86 -4.91
CA SER A 289 -13.63 13.65 -5.88
C SER A 289 -12.70 14.63 -6.59
N LEU A 290 -12.69 14.61 -7.93
CA LEU A 290 -11.92 15.54 -8.75
C LEU A 290 -12.86 16.46 -9.51
N LYS A 291 -12.51 17.75 -9.58
CA LYS A 291 -13.28 18.77 -10.30
C LYS A 291 -12.45 19.39 -11.43
N ASN A 292 -13.04 19.55 -12.60
CA ASN A 292 -12.47 20.28 -13.73
C ASN A 292 -13.44 21.41 -14.14
N GLY A 293 -12.94 22.64 -14.31
CA GLY A 293 -13.77 23.81 -14.59
C GLY A 293 -14.88 24.07 -13.56
N GLY A 294 -14.67 23.68 -12.30
CA GLY A 294 -15.65 23.77 -11.21
C GLY A 294 -16.69 22.65 -11.15
N LYS A 295 -16.83 21.82 -12.20
CA LYS A 295 -17.72 20.64 -12.20
C LYS A 295 -16.98 19.40 -11.76
N THR A 296 -17.63 18.52 -11.00
CA THR A 296 -17.06 17.20 -10.69
C THR A 296 -16.94 16.37 -11.97
N CYS A 297 -15.84 15.66 -12.11
CA CYS A 297 -15.51 14.89 -13.31
C CYS A 297 -14.95 13.48 -13.00
N LEU A 298 -14.62 13.20 -11.74
CA LEU A 298 -14.33 11.85 -11.26
C LEU A 298 -14.80 11.70 -9.82
N LEU A 299 -15.49 10.60 -9.53
CA LEU A 299 -15.77 10.13 -8.17
C LEU A 299 -15.20 8.72 -8.00
N ALA A 300 -14.55 8.47 -6.85
CA ALA A 300 -14.07 7.15 -6.47
C ALA A 300 -14.26 6.90 -4.96
N THR A 301 -14.87 5.77 -4.63
CA THR A 301 -15.06 5.24 -3.28
C THR A 301 -14.37 3.90 -3.27
N ILE A 302 -13.29 3.73 -2.52
CA ILE A 302 -12.41 2.56 -2.66
C ILE A 302 -11.53 2.37 -1.42
N GLY A 303 -11.54 1.17 -0.84
CA GLY A 303 -10.51 0.69 0.09
C GLY A 303 -9.34 0.11 -0.70
N LEU A 304 -8.10 0.47 -0.33
CA LEU A 304 -6.89 0.10 -1.07
C LEU A 304 -5.84 -0.56 -0.16
N GLN A 305 -5.38 -1.73 -0.57
CA GLN A 305 -4.26 -2.44 0.05
C GLN A 305 -3.28 -2.85 -1.04
N LEU A 306 -2.01 -2.49 -0.88
CA LEU A 306 -0.93 -2.94 -1.75
C LEU A 306 -0.36 -4.26 -1.21
N ASN A 307 -0.16 -5.23 -2.07
CA ASN A 307 0.51 -6.49 -1.78
C ASN A 307 1.82 -6.51 -2.58
N ALA A 308 2.92 -6.16 -1.92
CA ALA A 308 4.26 -6.10 -2.52
C ALA A 308 5.07 -7.31 -2.06
N SER A 309 5.49 -8.17 -3.00
CA SER A 309 6.08 -9.48 -2.75
C SER A 309 7.48 -9.60 -3.36
N GLN A 310 8.40 -8.73 -2.94
CA GLN A 310 9.84 -8.95 -3.18
C GLN A 310 10.39 -9.95 -2.13
N GLU A 311 11.39 -9.57 -1.32
CA GLU A 311 12.06 -10.50 -0.39
C GLU A 311 11.18 -10.97 0.80
N LYS A 312 10.13 -10.19 1.13
CA LYS A 312 9.09 -10.56 2.10
C LYS A 312 7.75 -9.99 1.61
N PRO A 313 6.61 -10.72 1.74
CA PRO A 313 5.30 -10.19 1.39
C PRO A 313 4.89 -9.09 2.38
N ALA A 314 4.71 -7.87 1.86
CA ALA A 314 4.26 -6.71 2.60
C ALA A 314 2.84 -6.32 2.13
N LEU A 315 1.87 -6.40 3.06
CA LEU A 315 0.55 -5.80 2.90
C LEU A 315 0.58 -4.37 3.46
N ILE A 316 0.37 -3.38 2.60
CA ILE A 316 0.34 -1.96 2.96
C ILE A 316 -1.08 -1.42 2.73
N ASN A 317 -1.83 -1.20 3.80
CA ASN A 317 -3.11 -0.48 3.74
C ASN A 317 -2.85 0.99 3.46
N ILE A 318 -3.54 1.53 2.45
CA ILE A 318 -3.56 2.97 2.15
C ILE A 318 -4.55 3.63 3.09
N ASN A 319 -4.13 4.70 3.78
CA ASN A 319 -4.98 5.41 4.72
C ASN A 319 -5.63 6.63 4.05
N PRO A 320 -6.97 6.64 3.84
CA PRO A 320 -7.65 7.73 3.15
C PRO A 320 -7.63 9.06 3.92
N LYS A 321 -7.28 9.06 5.22
CA LYS A 321 -7.10 10.29 6.01
C LYS A 321 -5.78 11.00 5.72
N THR A 322 -4.77 10.27 5.23
CA THR A 322 -3.43 10.78 4.87
C THR A 322 -3.18 10.78 3.36
N THR A 323 -4.18 10.37 2.57
CA THR A 323 -4.13 10.33 1.11
C THR A 323 -4.71 11.61 0.50
N ALA A 324 -3.84 12.41 -0.12
CA ALA A 324 -4.27 13.50 -0.99
C ALA A 324 -4.65 12.96 -2.37
N ALA A 325 -5.79 13.39 -2.92
CA ALA A 325 -6.23 13.02 -4.26
C ALA A 325 -6.04 14.20 -5.23
N THR A 326 -5.28 13.98 -6.30
CA THR A 326 -5.13 14.90 -7.43
C THR A 326 -5.45 14.19 -8.75
N GLY A 327 -5.39 14.90 -9.87
CA GLY A 327 -5.63 14.31 -11.19
C GLY A 327 -6.35 15.28 -12.13
N SER A 328 -6.85 14.74 -13.24
CA SER A 328 -7.45 15.53 -14.32
C SER A 328 -8.48 14.73 -15.11
N CYS A 329 -9.43 15.41 -15.76
CA CYS A 329 -10.41 14.76 -16.65
C CYS A 329 -10.42 15.47 -18.00
N GLY A 330 -9.87 14.81 -19.03
CA GLY A 330 -10.01 15.22 -20.43
C GLY A 330 -11.18 14.52 -21.13
N ASN A 331 -11.33 14.76 -22.43
CA ASN A 331 -12.44 14.19 -23.21
C ASN A 331 -12.34 12.68 -23.46
N THR A 332 -11.14 12.10 -23.37
CA THR A 332 -10.84 10.70 -23.75
C THR A 332 -10.00 9.93 -22.73
N SER A 333 -9.29 10.63 -21.84
CA SER A 333 -8.57 10.06 -20.69
C SER A 333 -8.82 10.88 -19.43
N ALA A 334 -8.85 10.23 -18.27
CA ALA A 334 -8.93 10.86 -16.96
C ALA A 334 -7.97 10.16 -15.99
N THR A 335 -7.40 10.90 -15.05
CA THR A 335 -6.43 10.42 -14.07
C THR A 335 -6.93 10.67 -12.65
N LEU A 336 -6.73 9.69 -11.77
CA LEU A 336 -6.84 9.81 -10.31
C LEU A 336 -5.50 9.42 -9.72
N GLN A 337 -4.82 10.40 -9.13
CA GLN A 337 -3.53 10.25 -8.48
C GLN A 337 -3.75 10.29 -6.98
N LEU A 338 -3.40 9.23 -6.28
CA LEU A 338 -3.50 9.12 -4.83
C LEU A 338 -2.10 9.19 -4.22
N ASN A 339 -1.82 10.26 -3.48
CA ASN A 339 -0.58 10.47 -2.75
C ASN A 339 -0.84 10.24 -1.25
N ASP A 340 -0.51 9.05 -0.75
CA ASP A 340 -0.50 8.76 0.68
C ASP A 340 0.85 9.14 1.30
N SER A 341 0.80 10.15 2.17
CA SER A 341 1.91 10.55 3.05
C SER A 341 3.23 10.90 2.31
N ASN A 342 3.18 11.32 1.04
CA ASN A 342 4.34 11.52 0.15
C ASN A 342 5.25 10.29 -0.01
N ARG A 343 4.75 9.09 0.30
CA ARG A 343 5.54 7.84 0.34
C ARG A 343 4.94 6.72 -0.52
N ARG A 344 3.63 6.72 -0.75
CA ARG A 344 2.96 5.84 -1.73
C ARG A 344 2.17 6.70 -2.70
N PHE A 345 2.47 6.56 -4.00
CA PHE A 345 1.76 7.22 -5.08
C PHE A 345 1.09 6.15 -5.94
N ILE A 346 -0.21 6.29 -6.21
CA ILE A 346 -1.00 5.37 -7.03
C ILE A 346 -1.77 6.17 -8.07
N ASP A 347 -1.36 6.04 -9.33
CA ASP A 347 -1.89 6.79 -10.46
C ASP A 347 -2.78 5.90 -11.32
N PHE A 348 -4.09 5.94 -11.07
CA PHE A 348 -5.10 5.27 -11.89
C PHE A 348 -5.44 6.11 -13.12
N THR A 349 -5.29 5.52 -14.31
CA THR A 349 -5.52 6.19 -15.58
C THR A 349 -6.61 5.48 -16.39
N PHE A 350 -7.70 6.21 -16.60
CA PHE A 350 -8.90 5.79 -17.31
C PHE A 350 -8.87 6.23 -18.76
N ALA A 351 -9.48 5.43 -19.63
CA ALA A 351 -9.62 5.69 -21.05
C ALA A 351 -11.03 5.35 -21.56
N LEU A 352 -11.43 5.94 -22.69
CA LEU A 352 -12.64 5.56 -23.41
C LEU A 352 -12.33 4.54 -24.52
N LYS A 353 -13.13 3.47 -24.62
CA LYS A 353 -13.19 2.54 -25.75
C LYS A 353 -14.54 2.63 -26.44
N ASN A 354 -14.52 2.81 -27.76
CA ASN A 354 -15.72 2.80 -28.59
C ASN A 354 -16.31 1.39 -28.61
N THR A 355 -17.64 1.29 -28.45
CA THR A 355 -18.38 0.02 -28.46
C THR A 355 -19.44 0.09 -29.57
N SER A 356 -19.81 -1.05 -30.16
CA SER A 356 -20.75 -1.12 -31.29
C SER A 356 -22.14 -0.53 -31.02
N GLY A 357 -22.53 -0.39 -29.74
CA GLY A 357 -23.81 0.22 -29.32
C GLY A 357 -23.82 1.76 -29.26
N ASN A 358 -22.96 2.45 -30.00
CA ASN A 358 -22.79 3.92 -30.08
C ASN A 358 -22.41 4.66 -28.77
N VAL A 359 -22.65 4.09 -27.59
CA VAL A 359 -22.18 4.63 -26.30
C VAL A 359 -20.76 4.10 -26.02
N PRO A 360 -19.75 4.96 -25.82
CA PRO A 360 -18.42 4.51 -25.43
C PRO A 360 -18.44 3.97 -23.99
N LYS A 361 -17.58 2.99 -23.72
CA LYS A 361 -17.28 2.54 -22.36
C LYS A 361 -16.04 3.25 -21.84
N PHE A 362 -16.00 3.61 -20.56
CA PHE A 362 -14.72 3.81 -19.89
C PHE A 362 -14.15 2.47 -19.43
N TYR A 363 -12.84 2.44 -19.15
CA TYR A 363 -12.15 1.35 -18.49
C TYR A 363 -10.88 1.88 -17.81
N LEU A 364 -10.38 1.15 -16.81
CA LEU A 364 -9.04 1.35 -16.28
C LEU A 364 -8.03 0.81 -17.31
N ARG A 365 -7.29 1.71 -17.96
CA ARG A 365 -6.28 1.38 -18.98
C ARG A 365 -4.92 1.12 -18.36
N GLU A 366 -4.58 1.91 -17.35
CA GLU A 366 -3.22 2.03 -16.87
C GLU A 366 -3.21 2.31 -15.36
N VAL A 367 -2.29 1.69 -14.64
CA VAL A 367 -1.97 2.00 -13.25
C VAL A 367 -0.46 2.05 -13.09
N ASN A 368 0.04 3.14 -12.53
CA ASN A 368 1.41 3.27 -12.07
C ASN A 368 1.44 3.40 -10.55
N VAL A 369 2.42 2.77 -9.91
CA VAL A 369 2.59 2.75 -8.46
C VAL A 369 4.06 3.06 -8.13
N THR A 370 4.28 4.14 -7.38
CA THR A 370 5.61 4.60 -6.95
C THR A 370 5.68 4.54 -5.43
N LEU A 371 6.58 3.71 -4.91
CA LEU A 371 6.68 3.36 -3.50
C LEU A 371 8.07 3.73 -2.99
N ILE A 372 8.14 4.81 -2.21
CA ILE A 372 9.40 5.36 -1.71
C ILE A 372 9.85 4.57 -0.48
N SER A 373 10.59 3.50 -0.75
CA SER A 373 11.34 2.62 0.17
C SER A 373 10.55 2.14 1.41
N PHE A 374 9.88 0.99 1.28
CA PHE A 374 9.29 0.27 2.43
C PHE A 374 10.33 -0.48 3.29
N VAL A 375 11.51 -0.76 2.74
CA VAL A 375 12.62 -1.45 3.40
C VAL A 375 13.89 -0.64 3.13
N ASN A 376 14.75 -0.51 4.14
CA ASN A 376 15.97 0.29 4.01
C ASN A 376 16.99 -0.39 3.08
N GLY A 377 17.32 0.27 1.98
CA GLY A 377 18.36 -0.17 1.03
C GLY A 377 17.86 -0.49 -0.38
N SER A 378 16.54 -0.59 -0.60
CA SER A 378 15.98 -0.75 -1.95
C SER A 378 15.70 0.59 -2.63
N GLU A 379 15.96 0.63 -3.94
CA GLU A 379 15.50 1.67 -4.87
C GLU A 379 13.99 1.90 -4.75
N PRO A 380 13.47 3.11 -5.01
CA PRO A 380 12.03 3.36 -5.01
C PRO A 380 11.34 2.45 -6.04
N LEU A 381 10.44 1.59 -5.55
CA LEU A 381 9.74 0.64 -6.41
C LEU A 381 8.74 1.40 -7.27
N ASN A 382 9.13 1.60 -8.52
CA ASN A 382 8.30 2.14 -9.60
C ASN A 382 7.82 0.96 -10.45
N ALA A 383 6.54 0.65 -10.37
CA ALA A 383 5.90 -0.47 -11.07
C ALA A 383 4.67 0.05 -11.82
N GLY A 384 4.44 -0.42 -13.04
CA GLY A 384 3.35 0.09 -13.88
C GLY A 384 2.84 -0.92 -14.88
N ASN A 385 1.52 -0.94 -15.07
CA ASN A 385 0.84 -1.73 -16.08
C ASN A 385 -0.03 -0.80 -16.92
N ASN A 386 0.28 -0.67 -18.22
CA ASN A 386 -0.39 0.24 -19.15
C ASN A 386 -1.35 -0.46 -20.14
N ASN A 387 -1.58 -1.77 -19.95
CA ASN A 387 -2.41 -2.60 -20.82
C ASN A 387 -3.55 -3.30 -20.05
N LEU A 388 -4.17 -2.58 -19.11
CA LEU A 388 -5.32 -3.04 -18.35
C LEU A 388 -6.62 -2.86 -19.17
N SER A 389 -7.61 -3.73 -18.92
CA SER A 389 -9.00 -3.52 -19.35
C SER A 389 -9.96 -3.90 -18.22
N LEU A 390 -9.74 -3.31 -17.05
CA LEU A 390 -10.55 -3.54 -15.85
C LEU A 390 -11.66 -2.48 -15.68
N TRP A 391 -12.64 -2.80 -14.85
CA TRP A 391 -13.71 -1.88 -14.42
C TRP A 391 -14.47 -1.24 -15.59
N ASP A 392 -14.75 -2.01 -16.65
CA ASP A 392 -15.29 -1.45 -17.89
C ASP A 392 -16.81 -1.22 -17.79
N THR A 393 -17.24 0.00 -18.09
CA THR A 393 -18.63 0.43 -17.87
C THR A 393 -19.00 1.56 -18.83
N PHE A 394 -20.28 1.66 -19.20
CA PHE A 394 -20.76 2.67 -20.14
C PHE A 394 -20.55 4.09 -19.58
N LEU A 395 -20.13 5.02 -20.45
CA LEU A 395 -19.91 6.42 -20.09
C LEU A 395 -21.21 7.04 -19.54
N GLY A 396 -21.18 7.55 -18.30
CA GLY A 396 -22.35 8.06 -17.58
C GLY A 396 -22.99 7.06 -16.61
N SER A 397 -22.40 5.89 -16.39
CA SER A 397 -22.68 4.97 -15.27
C SER A 397 -21.48 4.91 -14.31
N SER A 398 -21.64 4.31 -13.13
CA SER A 398 -20.53 3.96 -12.22
C SER A 398 -20.23 2.46 -12.29
N TYR A 399 -18.96 2.06 -12.19
CA TYR A 399 -18.61 0.66 -11.92
C TYR A 399 -18.68 0.43 -10.40
N MET A 400 -19.10 -0.76 -9.95
CA MET A 400 -19.19 -1.12 -8.53
C MET A 400 -18.79 -2.58 -8.29
N CYS A 401 -18.06 -2.85 -7.20
CA CYS A 401 -17.70 -4.20 -6.75
C CYS A 401 -17.48 -4.20 -5.23
N GLN A 402 -18.29 -4.96 -4.49
CA GLN A 402 -18.22 -5.07 -3.02
C GLN A 402 -17.19 -6.11 -2.58
N LYS A 403 -17.16 -7.27 -3.26
CA LYS A 403 -16.17 -8.33 -3.04
C LYS A 403 -14.77 -7.86 -3.45
N GLU A 404 -13.76 -8.42 -2.79
CA GLU A 404 -12.35 -8.07 -2.99
C GLU A 404 -11.89 -8.39 -4.42
N GLN A 405 -11.28 -7.40 -5.09
CA GLN A 405 -10.73 -7.57 -6.44
C GLN A 405 -9.25 -7.15 -6.47
N SER A 406 -8.38 -8.03 -6.94
CA SER A 406 -6.97 -7.71 -7.22
C SER A 406 -6.78 -7.06 -8.60
N VAL A 407 -5.84 -6.12 -8.68
CA VAL A 407 -5.30 -5.51 -9.90
C VAL A 407 -3.80 -5.81 -9.95
N VAL A 408 -3.36 -6.62 -10.92
CA VAL A 408 -1.94 -6.99 -11.08
C VAL A 408 -1.20 -5.86 -11.79
N VAL A 409 -0.23 -5.25 -11.10
CA VAL A 409 0.65 -4.21 -11.65
C VAL A 409 1.91 -4.85 -12.22
N THR A 410 2.56 -5.71 -11.43
CA THR A 410 3.64 -6.61 -11.86
C THR A 410 3.48 -7.96 -11.16
N GLU A 411 4.34 -8.94 -11.46
CA GLU A 411 4.34 -10.24 -10.76
C GLU A 411 4.55 -10.05 -9.24
N ASP A 412 5.42 -9.12 -8.85
CA ASP A 412 5.74 -8.80 -7.45
C ASP A 412 4.85 -7.72 -6.81
N LEU A 413 3.89 -7.13 -7.54
CA LEU A 413 3.04 -6.05 -7.00
C LEU A 413 1.59 -6.12 -7.48
N GLN A 414 0.68 -6.26 -6.52
CA GLN A 414 -0.76 -6.25 -6.73
C GLN A 414 -1.45 -5.19 -5.88
N ILE A 415 -2.55 -4.63 -6.38
CA ILE A 415 -3.44 -3.73 -5.63
C ILE A 415 -4.73 -4.49 -5.34
N HIS A 416 -4.97 -4.81 -4.07
CA HIS A 416 -6.23 -5.37 -3.60
C HIS A 416 -7.20 -4.21 -3.33
N THR A 417 -8.41 -4.31 -3.90
CA THR A 417 -9.44 -3.27 -3.86
C THR A 417 -10.70 -3.79 -3.16
N PHE A 418 -11.28 -2.96 -2.31
CA PHE A 418 -12.41 -3.31 -1.42
C PHE A 418 -13.50 -2.24 -1.52
N ASP A 419 -14.77 -2.64 -1.52
CA ASP A 419 -15.93 -1.75 -1.55
C ASP A 419 -15.81 -0.66 -2.64
N LEU A 420 -15.35 -1.09 -3.81
CA LEU A 420 -15.03 -0.27 -4.96
C LEU A 420 -16.30 0.29 -5.61
N ARG A 421 -16.36 1.60 -5.78
CA ARG A 421 -17.26 2.27 -6.73
C ARG A 421 -16.53 3.42 -7.41
N ILE A 422 -16.58 3.49 -8.74
CA ILE A 422 -15.81 4.50 -9.50
C ILE A 422 -16.54 4.99 -10.76
N GLN A 423 -16.44 6.29 -11.02
CA GLN A 423 -17.05 6.96 -12.16
C GLN A 423 -16.17 8.11 -12.66
N PRO A 424 -15.34 7.90 -13.69
CA PRO A 424 -14.61 8.95 -14.38
C PRO A 424 -15.46 9.65 -15.44
N PHE A 425 -14.95 10.79 -15.94
CA PHE A 425 -15.51 11.63 -17.00
C PHE A 425 -16.82 12.35 -16.68
N ARG A 426 -17.96 11.67 -16.83
CA ARG A 426 -19.29 12.28 -16.75
C ARG A 426 -19.90 12.00 -15.39
N VAL A 427 -19.68 12.90 -14.45
CA VAL A 427 -20.38 12.97 -13.16
C VAL A 427 -21.43 14.08 -13.27
N GLU A 428 -22.64 13.80 -12.80
CA GLU A 428 -23.77 14.74 -12.77
C GLU A 428 -24.19 14.94 -11.31
N ASP A 429 -24.71 16.12 -10.95
CA ASP A 429 -25.15 16.49 -9.60
C ASP A 429 -24.23 16.07 -8.43
N ASP A 430 -22.91 16.13 -8.64
CA ASP A 430 -21.84 15.69 -7.73
C ASP A 430 -22.04 14.27 -7.14
N ARG A 431 -22.75 13.38 -7.85
CA ARG A 431 -23.11 12.03 -7.38
C ARG A 431 -22.80 10.93 -8.40
N TYR A 432 -22.75 9.70 -7.91
CA TYR A 432 -22.70 8.52 -8.79
C TYR A 432 -24.01 8.32 -9.54
N SER A 433 -23.87 8.03 -10.84
CA SER A 433 -24.93 7.46 -11.68
C SER A 433 -25.23 6.01 -11.30
N LYS A 434 -26.18 5.38 -12.02
CA LYS A 434 -26.50 3.94 -11.91
C LYS A 434 -25.21 3.10 -11.88
N ALA A 435 -25.15 2.16 -10.93
CA ALA A 435 -24.06 1.21 -10.83
C ALA A 435 -24.20 0.10 -11.89
N GLN A 436 -23.07 -0.31 -12.44
CA GLN A 436 -22.85 -1.57 -13.12
C GLN A 436 -21.99 -2.43 -12.18
N GLU A 437 -22.59 -3.49 -11.67
CA GLU A 437 -21.95 -4.40 -10.70
C GLU A 437 -20.97 -5.36 -11.39
N CYS A 438 -19.98 -5.80 -10.62
CA CYS A 438 -18.93 -6.71 -11.08
C CYS A 438 -19.40 -8.18 -11.09
N PRO A 439 -18.86 -9.04 -11.96
CA PRO A 439 -19.22 -10.46 -11.98
C PRO A 439 -18.86 -11.25 -10.72
N LEU A 440 -18.07 -10.69 -9.80
CA LEU A 440 -17.78 -11.33 -8.51
C LEU A 440 -18.98 -11.24 -7.56
N ASP A 441 -19.70 -10.11 -7.59
CA ASP A 441 -20.89 -9.89 -6.76
C ASP A 441 -22.11 -10.72 -7.23
N ASP A 442 -22.10 -11.20 -8.48
CA ASP A 442 -23.18 -11.99 -9.10
C ASP A 442 -23.26 -13.44 -8.61
N ASP A 443 -23.85 -13.64 -7.43
CA ASP A 443 -24.16 -14.96 -6.87
C ASP A 443 -25.26 -15.71 -7.66
N THR A 444 -25.89 -15.10 -8.68
CA THR A 444 -26.96 -15.74 -9.48
C THR A 444 -26.45 -16.94 -10.28
N ILE A 445 -25.15 -16.96 -10.63
CA ILE A 445 -24.48 -18.07 -11.32
C ILE A 445 -24.43 -19.34 -10.43
N LEU A 446 -24.49 -19.19 -9.11
CA LEU A 446 -24.50 -20.32 -8.17
C LEU A 446 -25.79 -21.14 -8.27
N ILE A 447 -26.92 -20.50 -8.61
CA ILE A 447 -28.26 -21.10 -8.59
C ILE A 447 -28.38 -22.24 -9.64
N PRO A 448 -28.02 -22.05 -10.94
CA PRO A 448 -27.97 -23.15 -11.91
C PRO A 448 -27.07 -24.32 -11.49
N ILE A 449 -25.94 -24.05 -10.83
CA ILE A 449 -24.96 -25.07 -10.42
C ILE A 449 -25.56 -25.95 -9.31
N ILE A 450 -26.20 -25.34 -8.30
CA ILE A 450 -26.88 -26.08 -7.22
C ILE A 450 -28.02 -26.94 -7.78
N VAL A 451 -28.84 -26.40 -8.69
CA VAL A 451 -29.93 -27.14 -9.32
C VAL A 451 -29.40 -28.31 -10.15
N GLY A 452 -28.34 -28.12 -10.94
CA GLY A 452 -27.70 -29.18 -11.70
C GLY A 452 -27.13 -30.30 -10.82
N ALA A 453 -26.44 -29.94 -9.74
CA ALA A 453 -25.88 -30.90 -8.78
C ALA A 453 -26.97 -31.71 -8.05
N ALA A 454 -28.06 -31.07 -7.65
CA ALA A 454 -29.19 -31.74 -7.00
C ALA A 454 -29.87 -32.76 -7.94
N LEU A 455 -30.09 -32.40 -9.21
CA LEU A 455 -30.66 -33.29 -10.22
C LEU A 455 -29.73 -34.49 -10.50
N ALA A 456 -28.42 -34.28 -10.61
CA ALA A 456 -27.45 -35.36 -10.79
C ALA A 456 -27.41 -36.32 -9.58
N GLY A 457 -27.43 -35.79 -8.35
CA GLY A 457 -27.49 -36.58 -7.12
C GLY A 457 -28.74 -37.46 -7.03
N LEU A 458 -29.91 -36.92 -7.39
CA LEU A 458 -31.18 -37.66 -7.43
C LEU A 458 -31.10 -38.87 -8.39
N ILE A 459 -30.53 -38.68 -9.57
CA ILE A 459 -30.36 -39.74 -10.58
C ILE A 459 -29.44 -40.86 -10.04
N ILE A 460 -28.33 -40.51 -9.38
CA ILE A 460 -27.41 -41.48 -8.78
C ILE A 460 -28.11 -42.30 -7.69
N ILE A 461 -28.92 -41.67 -6.83
CA ILE A 461 -29.69 -42.37 -5.78
C ILE A 461 -30.66 -43.39 -6.39
N ILE A 462 -31.39 -42.99 -7.44
CA ILE A 462 -32.32 -43.88 -8.16
C ILE A 462 -31.60 -45.08 -8.79
N VAL A 463 -30.43 -44.86 -9.42
CA VAL A 463 -29.62 -45.93 -10.01
C VAL A 463 -29.09 -46.89 -8.94
N ILE A 464 -28.61 -46.39 -7.80
CA ILE A 464 -28.15 -47.23 -6.68
C ILE A 464 -29.30 -48.05 -6.10
N ALA A 465 -30.46 -47.44 -5.87
CA ALA A 465 -31.65 -48.14 -5.38
C ALA A 465 -32.11 -49.25 -6.34
N TYR A 466 -32.11 -48.97 -7.65
CA TYR A 466 -32.41 -49.96 -8.69
C TYR A 466 -31.42 -51.13 -8.69
N ILE A 467 -30.11 -50.87 -8.59
CA ILE A 467 -29.07 -51.91 -8.56
C ILE A 467 -29.20 -52.79 -7.29
N ILE A 468 -29.49 -52.19 -6.12
CA ILE A 468 -29.69 -52.93 -4.87
C ILE A 468 -30.96 -53.78 -4.92
N GLY A 469 -32.08 -53.20 -5.39
CA GLY A 469 -33.35 -53.90 -5.58
C GLY A 469 -33.20 -55.10 -6.51
N ARG A 470 -32.59 -54.88 -7.69
CA ARG A 470 -32.32 -55.93 -8.68
C ARG A 470 -31.34 -56.99 -8.17
N ARG A 471 -30.35 -56.65 -7.33
CA ARG A 471 -29.48 -57.64 -6.67
C ARG A 471 -30.24 -58.54 -5.70
N LYS A 472 -31.21 -58.02 -4.95
CA LYS A 472 -32.02 -58.83 -4.03
C LYS A 472 -32.94 -59.84 -4.72
N THR A 473 -33.26 -59.66 -6.01
CA THR A 473 -34.14 -60.57 -6.76
C THR A 473 -33.48 -61.92 -7.14
N TYR A 474 -32.15 -62.07 -7.02
CA TYR A 474 -31.43 -63.28 -7.45
C TYR A 474 -31.04 -64.26 -6.32
N ALA A 475 -31.35 -63.96 -5.06
CA ALA A 475 -30.91 -64.74 -3.89
C ALA A 475 -32.08 -65.54 -3.25
N GLY A 476 -32.83 -66.30 -4.05
CA GLY A 476 -34.19 -66.72 -3.69
C GLY A 476 -34.65 -68.15 -4.05
N TYR A 477 -33.77 -69.07 -4.43
CA TYR A 477 -34.11 -70.50 -4.53
C TYR A 477 -32.92 -71.39 -4.11
N GLN A 478 -33.05 -72.04 -2.94
CA GLN A 478 -32.44 -73.35 -2.70
C GLN A 478 -33.55 -74.40 -2.81
N THR A 479 -33.24 -75.54 -3.42
CA THR A 479 -34.11 -76.71 -3.50
C THR A 479 -34.03 -77.53 -2.22
N LEU A 480 -35.20 -77.96 -1.72
CA LEU A 480 -35.35 -79.16 -0.89
C LEU A 480 -35.68 -80.34 -1.81
#